data_AF-A0A956DJX2-F1
#
_entry.id   AF-A0A956DJX2-F1
#
_cell.length_a   1.000
_cell.length_b   1.000
_cell.length_c   1.000
_cell.angle_alpha   90.00
_cell.angle_beta   90.00
_cell.angle_gamma   90.00
#
_symmetry.space_group_name_H-M   'P 1'
#
loop_
_entity.id
_entity.type
_entity.pdbx_description
1 polymer ?
#
loop_
_entity_poly.entity_id
_entity_poly.type
_entity_poly.pdbx_seq_one_letter_code
_entity_poly.pdbx_strand_id
1 'polypeptide(L)'
;MSDEQVEHPAAQVAAGDRVLGSTLTKVIAEGGGVRVFKGRAADNSATVVYVLLIDDAEVRKRFVAAAREMAERRGQIEGLAEVTRVDDALGAYEVRFDVLRPMSDAAILDYNEQGATEAFVKLCRVIHELHEAGIIHGCLRPEDVLVNAAGDLVVAGAKAFDVGEMCRSDPAAVALYRVYAPQEQRFGRAAGPQTDIFSLGRIYHLLLMAQEPDEKDETLPSLEVLGRFPNGLRRIVRACVTGDLEHRYDRVDEILDDLVRFKRHEPVGLPHPDHDQVAAVARAKVAREEAIREGRVHRTSAPVEIMRGTGGSDSLSLGKRIGLLLLGLVILVGPIAIAYVASAPSMTLSIITFFCAVPWGLAAPGFGRPPILGRALIATAILGVLVFLDPARLAGEADAAHSGLKSPDLAMRIATVKELRAAGETDLREADLTGASLVGEDMAGVTLDGGSLKGCQCAGVNFAKASFWNVDVEGADFSAANLAGVMPAVAKNWQLARCDDRTTMPAGWACQDGHPAQSTRGK
;
A
#
# COMPACT_ATOMS: atom_id res chain seq x y z
N MET A 1 34.82 9.51 -19.15
CA MET A 1 34.01 8.74 -20.10
C MET A 1 32.62 8.78 -19.55
N SER A 2 31.72 9.51 -20.22
CA SER A 2 30.31 9.60 -19.85
C SER A 2 29.71 8.20 -19.89
N ASP A 3 29.10 7.75 -18.80
CA ASP A 3 28.15 6.64 -18.84
C ASP A 3 27.05 7.05 -19.82
N GLU A 4 27.12 6.54 -21.05
CA GLU A 4 25.94 6.46 -21.90
C GLU A 4 24.94 5.59 -21.14
N GLN A 5 23.95 6.24 -20.52
CA GLN A 5 22.74 5.55 -20.10
C GLN A 5 22.16 4.91 -21.36
N VAL A 6 22.38 3.61 -21.53
CA VAL A 6 21.74 2.83 -22.57
C VAL A 6 20.26 2.85 -22.22
N GLU A 7 19.50 3.74 -22.87
CA GLU A 7 18.04 3.78 -22.73
C GLU A 7 17.47 2.38 -22.98
N HIS A 8 16.63 1.91 -22.06
CA HIS A 8 15.97 0.62 -22.16
C HIS A 8 15.23 0.52 -23.52
N PRO A 9 15.38 -0.58 -24.29
CA PRO A 9 14.89 -0.69 -25.66
C PRO A 9 13.38 -0.43 -25.80
N ALA A 10 12.61 -0.65 -24.72
CA ALA A 10 11.19 -0.35 -24.66
C ALA A 10 10.85 1.16 -24.83
N ALA A 11 11.74 2.07 -24.37
CA ALA A 11 11.53 3.51 -24.48
C ALA A 11 11.54 3.99 -25.94
N GLN A 12 12.30 3.31 -26.80
CA GLN A 12 12.49 3.65 -28.21
C GLN A 12 11.36 3.15 -29.12
N VAL A 13 10.47 2.29 -28.62
CA VAL A 13 9.36 1.75 -29.39
C VAL A 13 8.38 2.87 -29.77
N ALA A 14 8.07 2.98 -31.06
CA ALA A 14 7.21 4.01 -31.62
C ALA A 14 6.16 3.45 -32.60
N ALA A 15 5.21 4.29 -32.99
CA ALA A 15 4.26 3.95 -34.05
C ALA A 15 5.02 3.75 -35.38
N GLY A 16 4.69 2.69 -36.11
CA GLY A 16 5.39 2.24 -37.32
C GLY A 16 6.26 1.01 -37.09
N ASP A 17 6.69 0.76 -35.85
CA ASP A 17 7.53 -0.38 -35.51
C ASP A 17 6.79 -1.71 -35.61
N ARG A 18 7.56 -2.80 -35.71
CA ARG A 18 7.05 -4.16 -35.55
C ARG A 18 7.46 -4.71 -34.20
N VAL A 19 6.47 -4.93 -33.35
CA VAL A 19 6.65 -5.54 -32.02
C VAL A 19 5.76 -6.77 -31.93
N LEU A 20 6.30 -7.87 -31.38
CA LEU A 20 5.60 -9.15 -31.28
C LEU A 20 5.07 -9.70 -32.61
N GLY A 21 5.54 -9.20 -33.77
CA GLY A 21 5.00 -9.56 -35.09
C GLY A 21 3.74 -8.77 -35.51
N SER A 22 3.40 -7.72 -34.77
CA SER A 22 2.33 -6.77 -35.08
C SER A 22 2.91 -5.41 -35.47
N THR A 23 2.30 -4.75 -36.45
CA THR A 23 2.69 -3.39 -36.83
C THR A 23 1.95 -2.39 -35.95
N LEU A 24 2.70 -1.58 -35.22
CA LEU A 24 2.16 -0.53 -34.36
C LEU A 24 1.68 0.63 -35.23
N THR A 25 0.48 1.13 -34.98
CA THR A 25 -0.17 2.16 -35.81
C THR A 25 -0.33 3.49 -35.10
N LYS A 26 -0.60 3.46 -33.78
CA LYS A 26 -0.86 4.68 -32.99
C LYS A 26 -0.64 4.39 -31.50
N VAL A 27 -0.10 5.34 -30.75
CA VAL A 27 -0.16 5.34 -29.28
C VAL A 27 -1.59 5.66 -28.85
N ILE A 28 -2.23 4.75 -28.10
CA ILE A 28 -3.58 4.95 -27.54
C ILE A 28 -3.48 5.60 -26.16
N ALA A 29 -2.54 5.12 -25.35
CA ALA A 29 -2.27 5.62 -24.02
C ALA A 29 -0.77 5.54 -23.73
N GLU A 30 -0.27 6.53 -23.02
CA GLU A 30 1.09 6.55 -22.50
C GLU A 30 1.05 7.18 -21.12
N GLY A 31 1.61 6.48 -20.15
CA GLY A 31 1.61 6.89 -18.76
C GLY A 31 1.35 5.72 -17.83
N GLY A 32 1.80 5.88 -16.60
CA GLY A 32 1.64 4.87 -15.57
C GLY A 32 2.54 3.65 -15.75
N GLY A 33 3.76 3.87 -16.22
CA GLY A 33 4.77 2.83 -16.39
C GLY A 33 4.58 1.95 -17.64
N VAL A 34 3.56 2.19 -18.46
CA VAL A 34 3.29 1.42 -19.68
C VAL A 34 2.92 2.34 -20.84
N ARG A 35 3.38 2.01 -22.04
CA ARG A 35 2.92 2.58 -23.30
C ARG A 35 2.04 1.57 -24.03
N VAL A 36 0.88 2.02 -24.46
CA VAL A 36 -0.15 1.17 -25.08
C VAL A 36 -0.36 1.60 -26.53
N PHE A 37 -0.15 0.66 -27.45
CA PHE A 37 -0.25 0.90 -28.88
C PHE A 37 -1.44 0.19 -29.49
N LYS A 38 -2.15 0.86 -30.39
CA LYS A 38 -3.00 0.22 -31.39
C LYS A 38 -2.11 -0.38 -32.46
N GLY A 39 -2.35 -1.63 -32.83
CA GLY A 39 -1.63 -2.28 -33.92
C GLY A 39 -2.52 -3.04 -34.87
N ARG A 40 -1.87 -3.69 -35.84
CA ARG A 40 -2.44 -4.79 -36.63
C ARG A 40 -1.55 -6.02 -36.53
N ALA A 41 -2.17 -7.16 -36.22
CA ALA A 41 -1.48 -8.44 -36.20
C ALA A 41 -1.15 -8.93 -37.62
N ALA A 42 -0.37 -10.01 -37.71
CA ALA A 42 0.07 -10.57 -39.00
C ALA A 42 -1.09 -11.04 -39.89
N ASP A 43 -2.20 -11.45 -39.29
CA ASP A 43 -3.46 -11.81 -39.94
C ASP A 43 -4.37 -10.59 -40.23
N ASN A 44 -3.84 -9.38 -40.02
CA ASN A 44 -4.51 -8.10 -40.17
C ASN A 44 -5.61 -7.80 -39.13
N SER A 45 -5.76 -8.63 -38.09
CA SER A 45 -6.69 -8.37 -36.99
C SER A 45 -6.27 -7.14 -36.20
N ALA A 46 -7.26 -6.44 -35.61
CA ALA A 46 -6.97 -5.37 -34.68
C ALA A 46 -6.38 -5.94 -33.38
N THR A 47 -5.41 -5.23 -32.83
CA THR A 47 -4.66 -5.66 -31.65
C THR A 47 -4.18 -4.47 -30.85
N VAL A 48 -3.89 -4.71 -29.58
CA VAL A 48 -3.28 -3.73 -28.67
C VAL A 48 -2.00 -4.31 -28.11
N VAL A 49 -0.92 -3.53 -28.12
CA VAL A 49 0.38 -3.94 -27.58
C VAL A 49 0.72 -3.07 -26.39
N TYR A 50 0.96 -3.71 -25.25
CA TYR A 50 1.43 -3.09 -24.02
C TYR A 50 2.94 -3.23 -23.95
N VAL A 51 3.64 -2.12 -23.69
CA VAL A 51 5.10 -2.06 -23.59
C VAL A 51 5.46 -1.42 -22.26
N LEU A 52 6.17 -2.14 -21.39
CA LEU A 52 6.61 -1.64 -20.10
C LEU A 52 7.70 -0.57 -20.27
N LEU A 53 7.49 0.58 -19.63
CA LEU A 53 8.45 1.70 -19.60
C LEU A 53 9.26 1.75 -18.30
N ILE A 54 8.85 1.00 -17.26
CA ILE A 54 9.58 0.92 -15.99
C ILE A 54 10.89 0.15 -16.22
N ASP A 55 12.02 0.84 -16.01
CA ASP A 55 13.36 0.25 -16.11
C ASP A 55 13.76 -0.46 -14.81
N ASP A 56 13.06 -1.54 -14.49
CA ASP A 56 13.35 -2.42 -13.36
C ASP A 56 13.17 -3.88 -13.79
N ALA A 57 14.22 -4.68 -13.60
CA ALA A 57 14.24 -6.07 -14.06
C ALA A 57 13.23 -6.98 -13.32
N GLU A 58 13.01 -6.74 -12.03
CA GLU A 58 12.07 -7.55 -11.24
C GLU A 58 10.62 -7.12 -11.53
N VAL A 59 10.38 -5.82 -11.75
CA VAL A 59 9.09 -5.32 -12.27
C VAL A 59 8.78 -5.95 -13.62
N ARG A 60 9.75 -5.93 -14.57
CA ARG A 60 9.59 -6.53 -15.90
C ARG A 60 9.28 -8.01 -15.83
N LYS A 61 9.97 -8.75 -14.97
CA LYS A 61 9.73 -10.19 -14.77
C LYS A 61 8.32 -10.46 -14.25
N ARG A 62 7.82 -9.68 -13.28
CA ARG A 62 6.44 -9.80 -12.77
C ARG A 62 5.40 -9.44 -13.83
N PHE A 63 5.61 -8.33 -14.56
CA PHE A 63 4.73 -7.88 -15.64
C PHE A 63 4.58 -8.96 -16.73
N VAL A 64 5.69 -9.54 -17.17
CA VAL A 64 5.71 -10.61 -18.19
C VAL A 64 5.12 -11.92 -17.65
N ALA A 65 5.41 -12.28 -16.39
CA ALA A 65 4.84 -13.47 -15.77
C ALA A 65 3.31 -13.38 -15.66
N ALA A 66 2.77 -12.24 -15.25
CA ALA A 66 1.33 -12.00 -15.24
C ALA A 66 0.72 -12.10 -16.65
N ALA A 67 1.38 -11.54 -17.66
CA ALA A 67 0.93 -11.64 -19.04
C ALA A 67 0.87 -13.10 -19.54
N ARG A 68 1.82 -13.95 -19.15
CA ARG A 68 1.82 -15.38 -19.48
C ARG A 68 0.68 -16.12 -18.81
N GLU A 69 0.49 -15.90 -17.52
CA GLU A 69 -0.60 -16.53 -16.77
C GLU A 69 -1.97 -16.14 -17.37
N MET A 70 -2.15 -14.87 -17.73
CA MET A 70 -3.34 -14.42 -18.47
C MET A 70 -3.47 -15.11 -19.85
N ALA A 71 -2.36 -15.34 -20.56
CA ALA A 71 -2.38 -16.03 -21.85
C ALA A 71 -2.73 -17.52 -21.74
N GLU A 72 -2.33 -18.19 -20.65
CA GLU A 72 -2.66 -19.59 -20.37
C GLU A 72 -4.15 -19.77 -20.02
N ARG A 73 -4.75 -18.75 -19.40
CA ARG A 73 -6.17 -18.70 -19.03
C ARG A 73 -7.09 -18.11 -20.10
N ARG A 74 -6.59 -17.99 -21.34
CA ARG A 74 -7.34 -17.40 -22.44
C ARG A 74 -8.70 -18.08 -22.63
N GLY A 75 -9.76 -17.26 -22.66
CA GLY A 75 -11.14 -17.73 -22.80
C GLY A 75 -11.73 -18.43 -21.57
N GLN A 76 -11.00 -18.50 -20.45
CA GLN A 76 -11.49 -19.08 -19.20
C GLN A 76 -12.07 -18.01 -18.26
N ILE A 77 -11.51 -16.80 -18.28
CA ILE A 77 -11.97 -15.66 -17.48
C ILE A 77 -12.84 -14.76 -18.36
N GLU A 78 -14.15 -14.80 -18.16
CA GLU A 78 -15.09 -13.91 -18.85
C GLU A 78 -14.83 -12.45 -18.45
N GLY A 79 -14.68 -11.56 -19.44
CA GLY A 79 -14.42 -10.14 -19.19
C GLY A 79 -12.95 -9.79 -18.98
N LEU A 80 -12.00 -10.71 -19.15
CA LEU A 80 -10.57 -10.41 -19.24
C LEU A 80 -10.14 -10.36 -20.71
N ALA A 81 -9.33 -9.37 -21.07
CA ALA A 81 -8.82 -9.27 -22.44
C ALA A 81 -7.83 -10.39 -22.77
N GLU A 82 -7.91 -10.92 -23.99
CA GLU A 82 -7.15 -12.11 -24.39
C GLU A 82 -5.70 -11.76 -24.75
N VAL A 83 -4.75 -12.11 -23.87
CA VAL A 83 -3.32 -12.01 -24.19
C VAL A 83 -2.96 -13.07 -25.23
N THR A 84 -2.43 -12.62 -26.36
CA THR A 84 -2.10 -13.45 -27.53
C THR A 84 -0.63 -13.84 -27.60
N ARG A 85 0.28 -12.90 -27.33
CA ARG A 85 1.74 -13.07 -27.39
C ARG A 85 2.42 -12.27 -26.27
N VAL A 86 3.62 -12.68 -25.87
CA VAL A 86 4.41 -12.06 -24.79
C VAL A 86 5.89 -12.04 -25.20
N ASP A 87 6.58 -10.93 -24.92
CA ASP A 87 8.00 -10.69 -25.16
C ASP A 87 8.71 -10.37 -23.84
N ASP A 88 9.55 -11.30 -23.39
CA ASP A 88 10.28 -11.18 -22.13
C ASP A 88 11.35 -10.09 -22.16
N ALA A 89 12.04 -9.98 -23.30
CA ALA A 89 13.21 -9.12 -23.42
C ALA A 89 12.80 -7.66 -23.50
N LEU A 90 11.74 -7.37 -24.26
CA LEU A 90 11.18 -6.04 -24.35
C LEU A 90 10.31 -5.68 -23.15
N GLY A 91 9.75 -6.67 -22.44
CA GLY A 91 8.72 -6.43 -21.43
C GLY A 91 7.42 -5.99 -22.08
N ALA A 92 6.97 -6.73 -23.09
CA ALA A 92 5.78 -6.38 -23.86
C ALA A 92 4.83 -7.56 -23.98
N TYR A 93 3.54 -7.29 -24.12
CA TYR A 93 2.56 -8.30 -24.48
C TYR A 93 1.50 -7.73 -25.41
N GLU A 94 0.88 -8.63 -26.16
CA GLU A 94 -0.14 -8.29 -27.13
C GLU A 94 -1.48 -8.86 -26.70
N VAL A 95 -2.53 -8.06 -26.81
CA VAL A 95 -3.90 -8.40 -26.48
C VAL A 95 -4.76 -8.28 -27.73
N ARG A 96 -5.57 -9.31 -28.01
CA ARG A 96 -6.56 -9.23 -29.09
C ARG A 96 -7.65 -8.23 -28.69
N PHE A 97 -8.01 -7.38 -29.65
CA PHE A 97 -8.91 -6.27 -29.39
C PHE A 97 -10.00 -6.17 -30.45
N ASP A 98 -11.25 -6.30 -30.03
CA ASP A 98 -12.43 -5.89 -30.80
C ASP A 98 -12.73 -4.41 -30.55
N VAL A 99 -13.74 -3.79 -31.18
CA VAL A 99 -14.01 -2.35 -30.93
C VAL A 99 -14.35 -2.12 -29.46
N LEU A 100 -13.38 -1.63 -28.67
CA LEU A 100 -13.58 -1.25 -27.27
C LEU A 100 -13.41 0.26 -27.07
N ARG A 101 -14.16 0.81 -26.11
CA ARG A 101 -14.01 2.20 -25.62
C ARG A 101 -13.77 2.16 -24.11
N PRO A 102 -12.98 3.08 -23.52
CA PRO A 102 -12.84 3.15 -22.06
C PRO A 102 -14.19 3.34 -21.36
N MET A 103 -14.37 2.75 -20.18
CA MET A 103 -15.61 2.92 -19.39
C MET A 103 -15.84 4.36 -18.93
N SER A 104 -14.78 5.19 -18.95
CA SER A 104 -14.85 6.62 -18.65
C SER A 104 -15.55 7.44 -19.73
N ASP A 105 -15.79 6.88 -20.93
CA ASP A 105 -16.64 7.49 -21.94
C ASP A 105 -18.11 7.38 -21.48
N ALA A 106 -18.58 8.42 -20.78
CA ALA A 106 -19.81 8.48 -19.99
C ALA A 106 -21.12 8.18 -20.76
N ALA A 107 -21.07 7.97 -22.07
CA ALA A 107 -22.24 7.66 -22.88
C ALA A 107 -22.60 6.15 -22.91
N ILE A 108 -21.79 5.29 -22.28
CA ILE A 108 -21.82 3.84 -22.55
C ILE A 108 -22.52 3.02 -21.46
N LEU A 109 -22.51 3.46 -20.20
CA LEU A 109 -23.05 2.70 -19.08
C LEU A 109 -24.38 3.26 -18.58
N ASP A 110 -25.27 2.36 -18.14
CA ASP A 110 -26.48 2.75 -17.42
C ASP A 110 -26.12 3.01 -15.95
N TYR A 111 -25.93 4.28 -15.61
CA TYR A 111 -25.52 4.75 -14.27
C TYR A 111 -26.66 4.71 -13.23
N ASN A 112 -27.66 3.86 -13.43
CA ASN A 112 -28.62 3.55 -12.36
C ASN A 112 -28.03 2.52 -11.39
N GLU A 113 -28.66 2.37 -10.21
CA GLU A 113 -28.18 1.47 -9.15
C GLU A 113 -27.95 0.04 -9.65
N GLN A 114 -28.86 -0.49 -10.46
CA GLN A 114 -28.82 -1.86 -10.94
C GLN A 114 -27.70 -2.06 -11.95
N GLY A 115 -27.61 -1.21 -12.98
CA GLY A 115 -26.58 -1.26 -14.01
C GLY A 115 -25.17 -1.09 -13.43
N ALA A 116 -25.01 -0.12 -12.52
CA ALA A 116 -23.76 0.09 -11.79
C ALA A 116 -23.35 -1.14 -10.96
N THR A 117 -24.30 -1.76 -10.26
CA THR A 117 -24.04 -2.97 -9.45
C THR A 117 -23.69 -4.18 -10.32
N GLU A 118 -24.37 -4.36 -11.45
CA GLU A 118 -24.10 -5.46 -12.40
C GLU A 118 -22.72 -5.32 -13.04
N ALA A 119 -22.36 -4.10 -13.48
CA ALA A 119 -21.02 -3.75 -13.95
C ALA A 119 -19.95 -4.04 -12.89
N PHE A 120 -20.19 -3.61 -11.65
CA PHE A 120 -19.27 -3.82 -10.54
C PHE A 120 -19.07 -5.31 -10.21
N VAL A 121 -20.14 -6.12 -10.22
CA VAL A 121 -20.05 -7.57 -10.02
C VAL A 121 -19.18 -8.24 -11.09
N LYS A 122 -19.34 -7.84 -12.37
CA LYS A 122 -18.49 -8.35 -13.46
C LYS A 122 -17.02 -8.04 -13.21
N LEU A 123 -16.70 -6.81 -12.81
CA LEU A 123 -15.33 -6.41 -12.47
C LEU A 123 -14.76 -7.19 -11.29
N CYS A 124 -15.51 -7.32 -10.20
CA CYS A 124 -15.09 -8.11 -9.04
C CYS A 124 -14.78 -9.56 -9.43
N ARG A 125 -15.56 -10.18 -10.31
CA ARG A 125 -15.28 -11.54 -10.79
C ARG A 125 -13.94 -11.64 -11.53
N VAL A 126 -13.67 -10.71 -12.46
CA VAL A 126 -12.39 -10.71 -13.17
C VAL A 126 -11.21 -10.55 -12.22
N ILE A 127 -11.29 -9.60 -11.29
CA ILE A 127 -10.21 -9.36 -10.32
C ILE A 127 -10.05 -10.54 -9.36
N HIS A 128 -11.15 -11.16 -8.92
CA HIS A 128 -11.10 -12.37 -8.11
C HIS A 128 -10.35 -13.50 -8.82
N GLU A 129 -10.64 -13.77 -10.09
CA GLU A 129 -9.95 -14.80 -10.87
C GLU A 129 -8.46 -14.47 -11.09
N LEU A 130 -8.11 -13.19 -11.25
CA LEU A 130 -6.71 -12.77 -11.27
C LEU A 130 -6.02 -13.06 -9.93
N HIS A 131 -6.68 -12.76 -8.80
CA HIS A 131 -6.13 -13.02 -7.46
C HIS A 131 -5.95 -14.53 -7.21
N GLU A 132 -6.88 -15.37 -7.64
CA GLU A 132 -6.75 -16.84 -7.56
C GLU A 132 -5.62 -17.37 -8.45
N ALA A 133 -5.28 -16.65 -9.52
CA ALA A 133 -4.09 -16.91 -10.34
C ALA A 133 -2.79 -16.33 -9.73
N GLY A 134 -2.85 -15.71 -8.55
CA GLY A 134 -1.70 -15.05 -7.91
C GLY A 134 -1.29 -13.73 -8.57
N ILE A 135 -2.14 -13.16 -9.43
CA ILE A 135 -1.92 -11.90 -10.12
C ILE A 135 -2.63 -10.78 -9.37
N ILE A 136 -1.87 -9.82 -8.86
CA ILE A 136 -2.42 -8.56 -8.36
C ILE A 136 -2.40 -7.55 -9.51
N HIS A 137 -3.52 -6.88 -9.78
CA HIS A 137 -3.56 -5.87 -10.84
C HIS A 137 -2.65 -4.68 -10.46
N GLY A 138 -2.76 -4.17 -9.23
CA GLY A 138 -1.82 -3.28 -8.55
C GLY A 138 -1.96 -1.80 -8.88
N CYS A 139 -2.52 -1.47 -10.04
CA CYS A 139 -2.78 -0.11 -10.51
C CYS A 139 -4.12 0.00 -11.27
N LEU A 140 -5.22 -0.55 -10.72
CA LEU A 140 -6.53 -0.59 -11.41
C LEU A 140 -7.20 0.79 -11.47
N ARG A 141 -7.73 1.16 -12.64
CA ARG A 141 -8.47 2.41 -12.89
C ARG A 141 -9.50 2.27 -14.01
N PRO A 142 -10.43 3.23 -14.19
CA PRO A 142 -11.45 3.14 -15.24
C PRO A 142 -10.89 2.97 -16.66
N GLU A 143 -9.72 3.51 -16.96
CA GLU A 143 -9.07 3.43 -18.27
C GLU A 143 -8.53 2.03 -18.58
N ASP A 144 -8.34 1.20 -17.55
CA ASP A 144 -7.98 -0.21 -17.69
C ASP A 144 -9.23 -1.10 -17.87
N VAL A 145 -10.43 -0.51 -17.79
CA VAL A 145 -11.71 -1.17 -18.03
C VAL A 145 -12.32 -0.61 -19.31
N LEU A 146 -12.53 -1.50 -20.26
CA LEU A 146 -13.02 -1.17 -21.59
C LEU A 146 -14.42 -1.74 -21.78
N VAL A 147 -15.18 -1.18 -22.70
CA VAL A 147 -16.51 -1.64 -23.06
C VAL A 147 -16.51 -2.08 -24.50
N ASN A 148 -16.93 -3.31 -24.77
CA ASN A 148 -17.00 -3.87 -26.12
C ASN A 148 -18.25 -3.40 -26.88
N ALA A 149 -18.35 -3.79 -28.15
CA ALA A 149 -19.50 -3.45 -29.00
C ALA A 149 -20.85 -4.02 -28.50
N ALA A 150 -20.82 -5.06 -27.66
CA ALA A 150 -22.01 -5.63 -27.03
C ALA A 150 -22.43 -4.89 -25.74
N GLY A 151 -21.60 -3.96 -25.25
CA GLY A 151 -21.82 -3.27 -23.98
C GLY A 151 -21.21 -3.97 -22.76
N ASP A 152 -20.45 -5.05 -22.95
CA ASP A 152 -19.81 -5.76 -21.85
C ASP A 152 -18.47 -5.15 -21.47
N LEU A 153 -18.18 -5.19 -20.16
CA LEU A 153 -16.91 -4.75 -19.60
C LEU A 153 -15.80 -5.77 -19.86
N VAL A 154 -14.64 -5.27 -20.22
CA VAL A 154 -13.42 -6.01 -20.50
C VAL A 154 -12.25 -5.33 -19.78
N VAL A 155 -11.60 -6.03 -18.86
CA VAL A 155 -10.37 -5.55 -18.21
C VAL A 155 -9.21 -5.74 -19.19
N ALA A 156 -8.54 -4.64 -19.54
CA ALA A 156 -7.61 -4.55 -20.66
C ALA A 156 -6.29 -5.32 -20.44
N GLY A 157 -5.94 -5.61 -19.19
CA GLY A 157 -4.79 -6.41 -18.78
C GLY A 157 -4.46 -6.20 -17.31
N ALA A 158 -3.55 -7.01 -16.77
CA ALA A 158 -2.97 -6.79 -15.44
C ALA A 158 -1.58 -6.15 -15.55
N LYS A 159 -1.26 -5.23 -14.63
CA LYS A 159 0.03 -4.53 -14.59
C LYS A 159 1.04 -5.21 -13.66
N ALA A 160 0.61 -5.86 -12.57
CA ALA A 160 1.50 -6.60 -11.67
C ALA A 160 2.68 -5.76 -11.11
N PHE A 161 2.46 -4.45 -11.00
CA PHE A 161 3.32 -3.49 -10.32
C PHE A 161 2.46 -2.47 -9.59
N ASP A 162 3.08 -1.77 -8.64
CA ASP A 162 2.38 -0.78 -7.81
C ASP A 162 2.67 0.67 -8.19
N VAL A 163 1.90 1.55 -7.57
CA VAL A 163 1.97 3.00 -7.78
C VAL A 163 3.32 3.56 -7.32
N GLY A 164 3.97 2.96 -6.33
CA GLY A 164 5.30 3.35 -5.87
C GLY A 164 6.40 2.99 -6.87
N GLU A 165 6.36 1.79 -7.45
CA GLU A 165 7.22 1.33 -8.54
C GLU A 165 7.09 2.23 -9.78
N MET A 166 5.85 2.57 -10.12
CA MET A 166 5.54 3.52 -11.18
C MET A 166 6.08 4.93 -10.88
N CYS A 167 5.87 5.42 -9.65
CA CYS A 167 6.34 6.75 -9.21
C CYS A 167 7.86 6.91 -9.33
N ARG A 168 8.63 5.85 -9.06
CA ARG A 168 10.08 5.88 -9.21
C ARG A 168 10.54 6.11 -10.65
N SER A 169 9.74 5.67 -11.63
CA SER A 169 10.08 5.75 -13.06
C SER A 169 9.47 6.97 -13.74
N ASP A 170 8.18 7.24 -13.50
CA ASP A 170 7.44 8.37 -14.05
C ASP A 170 6.61 9.04 -12.94
N PRO A 171 7.18 10.04 -12.26
CA PRO A 171 6.52 10.81 -11.21
C PRO A 171 5.25 11.53 -11.66
N ALA A 172 5.21 11.98 -12.92
CA ALA A 172 4.11 12.76 -13.45
C ALA A 172 2.88 11.88 -13.71
N ALA A 173 3.09 10.60 -14.06
CA ALA A 173 2.02 9.64 -14.25
C ALA A 173 1.20 9.36 -12.98
N VAL A 174 1.75 9.60 -11.78
CA VAL A 174 1.09 9.23 -10.52
C VAL A 174 -0.11 10.12 -10.19
N ALA A 175 -0.11 11.37 -10.68
CA ALA A 175 -1.22 12.29 -10.47
C ALA A 175 -2.56 11.70 -10.95
N LEU A 176 -2.55 10.98 -12.06
CA LEU A 176 -3.75 10.35 -12.63
C LEU A 176 -4.21 9.12 -11.85
N TYR A 177 -3.33 8.48 -11.07
CA TYR A 177 -3.65 7.25 -10.31
C TYR A 177 -4.02 7.55 -8.86
N ARG A 178 -3.74 8.76 -8.36
CA ARG A 178 -3.91 9.11 -6.94
C ARG A 178 -5.31 8.80 -6.43
N VAL A 179 -6.34 9.10 -7.21
CA VAL A 179 -7.75 8.90 -6.83
C VAL A 179 -8.12 7.42 -6.64
N TYR A 180 -7.41 6.49 -7.30
CA TYR A 180 -7.70 5.05 -7.30
C TYR A 180 -6.68 4.21 -6.51
N ALA A 181 -5.59 4.81 -6.06
CA ALA A 181 -4.54 4.15 -5.31
C ALA A 181 -4.76 4.31 -3.79
N PRO A 182 -4.81 3.21 -3.02
CA PRO A 182 -4.93 3.29 -1.57
C PRO A 182 -3.70 3.93 -0.95
N GLN A 183 -3.89 4.60 0.19
CA GLN A 183 -2.83 5.37 0.81
C GLN A 183 -1.59 4.51 1.14
N GLU A 184 -1.74 3.29 1.65
CA GLU A 184 -0.61 2.44 2.05
C GLU A 184 0.37 2.11 0.91
N GLN A 185 -0.11 2.00 -0.34
CA GLN A 185 0.79 1.85 -1.49
C GLN A 185 1.62 3.10 -1.75
N ARG A 186 1.02 4.26 -1.47
CA ARG A 186 1.72 5.53 -1.57
C ARG A 186 2.76 5.74 -0.48
N PHE A 187 2.63 5.00 0.61
CA PHE A 187 3.63 4.84 1.65
C PHE A 187 4.58 3.66 1.36
N GLY A 188 4.70 3.18 0.11
CA GLY A 188 5.68 2.15 -0.26
C GLY A 188 5.35 0.73 0.21
N ARG A 189 4.11 0.46 0.66
CA ARG A 189 3.65 -0.93 0.84
C ARG A 189 3.41 -1.58 -0.52
N ALA A 190 3.97 -2.77 -0.72
CA ALA A 190 3.75 -3.54 -1.95
C ALA A 190 2.25 -3.80 -2.18
N ALA A 191 1.83 -3.81 -3.46
CA ALA A 191 0.46 -4.16 -3.83
C ALA A 191 0.06 -5.54 -3.31
N GLY A 192 -1.17 -5.66 -2.81
CA GLY A 192 -1.82 -6.92 -2.47
C GLY A 192 -3.30 -6.94 -2.88
N PRO A 193 -4.07 -7.99 -2.55
CA PRO A 193 -5.49 -8.06 -2.89
C PRO A 193 -6.29 -6.85 -2.40
N GLN A 194 -6.03 -6.41 -1.16
CA GLN A 194 -6.61 -5.21 -0.54
C GLN A 194 -6.34 -3.91 -1.32
N THR A 195 -5.31 -3.88 -2.16
CA THR A 195 -5.04 -2.77 -3.07
C THR A 195 -6.10 -2.70 -4.16
N ASP A 196 -6.29 -3.80 -4.88
CA ASP A 196 -7.26 -3.84 -5.98
C ASP A 196 -8.68 -3.64 -5.46
N ILE A 197 -8.97 -4.13 -4.24
CA ILE A 197 -10.24 -3.89 -3.53
C ILE A 197 -10.50 -2.40 -3.31
N PHE A 198 -9.48 -1.62 -2.92
CA PHE A 198 -9.63 -0.17 -2.80
C PHE A 198 -9.96 0.47 -4.15
N SER A 199 -9.19 0.12 -5.21
CA SER A 199 -9.43 0.64 -6.56
C SER A 199 -10.82 0.27 -7.09
N LEU A 200 -11.27 -0.97 -6.84
CA LEU A 200 -12.61 -1.45 -7.13
C LEU A 200 -13.68 -0.60 -6.42
N GLY A 201 -13.50 -0.29 -5.14
CA GLY A 201 -14.41 0.59 -4.39
C GLY A 201 -14.53 1.99 -4.99
N ARG A 202 -13.42 2.56 -5.48
CA ARG A 202 -13.39 3.87 -6.16
C ARG A 202 -14.04 3.82 -7.55
N ILE A 203 -13.86 2.73 -8.27
CA ILE A 203 -14.57 2.47 -9.54
C ILE A 203 -16.08 2.30 -9.27
N TYR A 204 -16.47 1.62 -8.19
CA TYR A 204 -17.88 1.47 -7.85
C TYR A 204 -18.53 2.80 -7.49
N HIS A 205 -17.82 3.66 -6.77
CA HIS A 205 -18.27 5.04 -6.54
C HIS A 205 -18.50 5.78 -7.87
N LEU A 206 -17.56 5.72 -8.81
CA LEU A 206 -17.71 6.31 -10.14
C LEU A 206 -18.95 5.75 -10.87
N LEU A 207 -19.15 4.43 -10.84
CA LEU A 207 -20.31 3.77 -11.46
C LEU A 207 -21.64 4.22 -10.84
N LEU A 208 -21.70 4.40 -9.53
CA LEU A 208 -22.90 4.88 -8.84
C LEU A 208 -23.13 6.38 -9.09
N MET A 209 -22.07 7.18 -9.14
CA MET A 209 -22.18 8.64 -9.13
C MET A 209 -22.14 9.26 -10.51
N ALA A 210 -21.63 8.55 -11.52
CA ALA A 210 -21.24 9.09 -12.82
C ALA A 210 -20.28 10.29 -12.69
N GLN A 211 -19.53 10.35 -11.58
CA GLN A 211 -18.61 11.42 -11.24
C GLN A 211 -17.36 10.79 -10.62
N GLU A 212 -16.18 11.32 -11.01
CA GLU A 212 -14.93 10.90 -10.38
C GLU A 212 -14.97 11.18 -8.87
N PRO A 213 -14.49 10.23 -8.04
CA PRO A 213 -14.35 10.45 -6.61
C PRO A 213 -13.44 11.66 -6.31
N ASP A 214 -13.72 12.43 -5.25
CA ASP A 214 -12.83 13.54 -4.84
C ASP A 214 -11.46 13.00 -4.40
N GLU A 215 -10.38 13.71 -4.75
CA GLU A 215 -9.01 13.41 -4.34
C GLU A 215 -8.84 13.54 -2.82
N LYS A 216 -9.64 14.40 -2.15
CA LYS A 216 -9.60 14.60 -0.69
C LYS A 216 -10.33 13.53 0.11
N ASP A 217 -11.23 12.78 -0.53
CA ASP A 217 -12.02 11.69 0.09
C ASP A 217 -11.15 10.42 0.27
N GLU A 218 -9.95 10.59 0.82
CA GLU A 218 -8.99 9.50 1.10
C GLU A 218 -9.31 8.78 2.41
N THR A 219 -10.13 9.38 3.25
CA THR A 219 -10.65 8.79 4.48
C THR A 219 -12.17 8.90 4.46
N LEU A 220 -12.82 7.79 4.05
CA LEU A 220 -14.27 7.62 3.97
C LEU A 220 -14.91 8.54 2.91
N PRO A 221 -15.42 8.03 1.77
CA PRO A 221 -16.27 8.84 0.91
C PRO A 221 -17.36 9.40 1.80
N SER A 222 -17.44 10.74 1.82
CA SER A 222 -18.51 11.45 2.50
C SER A 222 -19.81 10.76 2.11
N LEU A 223 -20.38 10.02 3.05
CA LEU A 223 -21.54 9.19 2.77
C LEU A 223 -22.71 10.07 2.29
N GLU A 224 -22.68 11.37 2.57
CA GLU A 224 -23.62 12.38 2.08
C GLU A 224 -23.67 12.43 0.54
N VAL A 225 -22.53 12.31 -0.13
CA VAL A 225 -22.43 12.31 -1.61
C VAL A 225 -23.21 11.11 -2.16
N LEU A 226 -23.04 9.93 -1.57
CA LEU A 226 -23.81 8.72 -1.91
C LEU A 226 -25.22 8.66 -1.30
N GLY A 227 -25.72 9.74 -0.66
CA GLY A 227 -26.97 9.75 0.11
C GLY A 227 -28.23 9.39 -0.70
N ARG A 228 -28.15 9.44 -2.03
CA ARG A 228 -29.22 9.00 -2.94
C ARG A 228 -29.35 7.48 -3.09
N PHE A 229 -28.33 6.71 -2.68
CA PHE A 229 -28.28 5.25 -2.80
C PHE A 229 -28.55 4.52 -1.48
N PRO A 230 -28.98 3.25 -1.51
CA PRO A 230 -29.25 2.47 -0.31
C PRO A 230 -28.03 2.36 0.62
N ASN A 231 -28.31 2.34 1.94
CA ASN A 231 -27.27 2.26 2.97
C ASN A 231 -26.37 1.03 2.83
N GLY A 232 -26.86 -0.10 2.31
CA GLY A 232 -26.05 -1.30 2.11
C GLY A 232 -24.91 -1.05 1.11
N LEU A 233 -25.22 -0.46 -0.06
CA LEU A 233 -24.20 -0.15 -1.07
C LEU A 233 -23.17 0.87 -0.55
N ARG A 234 -23.64 1.88 0.18
CA ARG A 234 -22.78 2.86 0.87
C ARG A 234 -21.77 2.19 1.79
N ARG A 235 -22.21 1.21 2.58
CA ARG A 235 -21.35 0.46 3.51
C ARG A 235 -20.37 -0.47 2.81
N ILE A 236 -20.77 -1.07 1.67
CA ILE A 236 -19.88 -1.90 0.84
C ILE A 236 -18.77 -1.04 0.22
N VAL A 237 -19.12 0.09 -0.42
CA VAL A 237 -18.13 1.04 -0.96
C VAL A 237 -17.17 1.48 0.14
N ARG A 238 -17.70 1.82 1.32
CA ARG A 238 -16.90 2.19 2.49
C ARG A 238 -15.94 1.10 2.93
N ALA A 239 -16.40 -0.15 3.01
CA ALA A 239 -15.55 -1.29 3.36
C ALA A 239 -14.48 -1.57 2.31
N CYS A 240 -14.68 -1.18 1.05
CA CYS A 240 -13.63 -1.28 0.03
C CYS A 240 -12.54 -0.21 0.21
N VAL A 241 -12.92 1.03 0.53
CA VAL A 241 -12.03 2.21 0.46
C VAL A 241 -11.50 2.69 1.81
N THR A 242 -11.80 1.99 2.90
CA THR A 242 -11.27 2.37 4.22
C THR A 242 -9.75 2.25 4.27
N GLY A 243 -9.08 3.22 4.89
CA GLY A 243 -7.62 3.18 5.13
C GLY A 243 -7.21 2.18 6.21
N ASP A 244 -8.16 1.76 7.06
CA ASP A 244 -7.96 0.71 8.05
C ASP A 244 -8.08 -0.67 7.40
N LEU A 245 -6.95 -1.37 7.29
CA LEU A 245 -6.85 -2.67 6.63
C LEU A 245 -7.52 -3.81 7.40
N GLU A 246 -7.75 -3.67 8.71
CA GLU A 246 -8.52 -4.68 9.46
C GLU A 246 -10.01 -4.62 9.12
N HIS A 247 -10.47 -3.45 8.68
CA HIS A 247 -11.86 -3.20 8.32
C HIS A 247 -12.10 -3.19 6.80
N ARG A 248 -11.04 -3.25 6.00
CA ARG A 248 -11.14 -3.42 4.55
C ARG A 248 -11.40 -4.88 4.25
N TYR A 249 -12.20 -5.19 3.23
CA TYR A 249 -12.32 -6.57 2.76
C TYR A 249 -10.94 -7.13 2.44
N ASP A 250 -10.67 -8.36 2.89
CA ASP A 250 -9.41 -9.05 2.62
C ASP A 250 -9.40 -9.65 1.21
N ARG A 251 -10.57 -10.13 0.76
CA ARG A 251 -10.76 -10.80 -0.52
C ARG A 251 -11.95 -10.26 -1.29
N VAL A 252 -11.90 -10.39 -2.61
CA VAL A 252 -12.93 -9.88 -3.53
C VAL A 252 -14.24 -10.70 -3.46
N ASP A 253 -14.16 -11.98 -3.09
CA ASP A 253 -15.34 -12.84 -2.89
C ASP A 253 -16.23 -12.36 -1.74
N GLU A 254 -15.66 -11.77 -0.68
CA GLU A 254 -16.41 -11.15 0.42
C GLU A 254 -17.30 -9.98 -0.07
N ILE A 255 -16.81 -9.20 -1.04
CA ILE A 255 -17.58 -8.12 -1.67
C ILE A 255 -18.77 -8.70 -2.43
N LEU A 256 -18.54 -9.78 -3.20
CA LEU A 256 -19.57 -10.46 -3.96
C LEU A 256 -20.64 -11.05 -3.04
N ASP A 257 -20.24 -11.67 -1.92
CA ASP A 257 -21.14 -12.19 -0.91
C ASP A 257 -21.98 -11.08 -0.27
N ASP A 258 -21.37 -9.95 0.08
CA ASP A 258 -22.11 -8.81 0.63
C ASP A 258 -23.07 -8.19 -0.39
N LEU A 259 -22.75 -8.18 -1.69
CA LEU A 259 -23.71 -7.76 -2.72
C LEU A 259 -24.91 -8.71 -2.83
N VAL A 260 -24.70 -10.02 -2.65
CA VAL A 260 -25.79 -11.00 -2.59
C VAL A 260 -26.65 -10.80 -1.36
N ARG A 261 -26.03 -10.62 -0.18
CA ARG A 261 -26.71 -10.35 1.09
C ARG A 261 -27.48 -9.03 1.05
N PHE A 262 -26.94 -8.01 0.40
CA PHE A 262 -27.60 -6.73 0.18
C PHE A 262 -28.92 -6.90 -0.59
N LYS A 263 -28.92 -7.69 -1.68
CA LYS A 263 -30.14 -8.02 -2.44
C LYS A 263 -31.19 -8.76 -1.62
N ARG A 264 -30.78 -9.42 -0.53
CA ARG A 264 -31.65 -10.09 0.45
C ARG A 264 -32.04 -9.19 1.63
N HIS A 265 -31.68 -7.90 1.57
CA HIS A 265 -31.89 -6.90 2.63
C HIS A 265 -31.21 -7.24 3.97
N GLU A 266 -30.10 -7.97 3.93
CA GLU A 266 -29.30 -8.30 5.11
C GLU A 266 -28.29 -7.18 5.44
N PRO A 267 -27.77 -7.12 6.69
CA PRO A 267 -26.71 -6.18 7.06
C PRO A 267 -25.38 -6.52 6.35
N VAL A 268 -24.78 -5.53 5.71
CA VAL A 268 -23.56 -5.67 4.88
C VAL A 268 -22.60 -4.51 5.11
N GLY A 269 -21.34 -4.72 4.72
CA GLY A 269 -20.27 -3.73 4.70
C GLY A 269 -19.93 -3.14 6.06
N LEU A 270 -19.19 -2.03 6.03
CA LEU A 270 -18.70 -1.36 7.24
C LEU A 270 -19.71 -0.32 7.74
N PRO A 271 -20.27 -0.48 8.97
CA PRO A 271 -21.22 0.46 9.56
C PRO A 271 -20.66 1.89 9.72
N HIS A 272 -21.53 2.91 9.68
CA HIS A 272 -21.15 4.30 9.99
C HIS A 272 -21.83 4.75 11.29
N PRO A 273 -21.09 5.21 12.32
CA PRO A 273 -21.66 5.59 13.61
C PRO A 273 -22.79 6.63 13.51
N ASP A 274 -22.62 7.71 12.73
CA ASP A 274 -23.63 8.77 12.62
C ASP A 274 -24.94 8.36 11.90
N HIS A 275 -24.88 7.53 10.87
CA HIS A 275 -26.09 7.10 10.14
C HIS A 275 -26.78 5.89 10.79
N ASP A 276 -26.01 4.99 11.41
CA ASP A 276 -26.55 3.76 11.97
C ASP A 276 -27.19 3.99 13.33
N GLN A 277 -26.72 4.99 14.09
CA GLN A 277 -27.45 5.48 15.25
C GLN A 277 -28.79 6.11 14.84
N VAL A 278 -28.82 6.95 13.80
CA VAL A 278 -30.07 7.58 13.32
C VAL A 278 -31.04 6.53 12.77
N ALA A 279 -30.55 5.56 11.99
CA ALA A 279 -31.37 4.47 11.45
C ALA A 279 -31.82 3.47 12.53
N ALA A 280 -31.01 3.21 13.56
CA ALA A 280 -31.39 2.39 14.70
C ALA A 280 -32.42 3.11 15.58
N VAL A 281 -32.27 4.42 15.81
CA VAL A 281 -33.25 5.25 16.52
C VAL A 281 -34.56 5.34 15.75
N ALA A 282 -34.52 5.51 14.43
CA ALA A 282 -35.71 5.50 13.58
C ALA A 282 -36.41 4.13 13.59
N ARG A 283 -35.67 3.02 13.46
CA ARG A 283 -36.21 1.66 13.56
C ARG A 283 -36.78 1.37 14.95
N ALA A 284 -36.09 1.76 16.01
CA ALA A 284 -36.58 1.63 17.38
C ALA A 284 -37.85 2.46 17.62
N LYS A 285 -37.94 3.66 17.01
CA LYS A 285 -39.13 4.51 17.07
C LYS A 285 -40.33 3.88 16.35
N VAL A 286 -40.14 3.36 15.14
CA VAL A 286 -41.18 2.66 14.37
C VAL A 286 -41.63 1.39 15.09
N ALA A 287 -40.69 0.53 15.51
CA ALA A 287 -41.00 -0.69 16.25
C ALA A 287 -41.71 -0.41 17.59
N ARG A 288 -41.36 0.69 18.27
CA ARG A 288 -42.04 1.14 19.49
C ARG A 288 -43.45 1.66 19.18
N GLU A 289 -43.65 2.40 18.10
CA GLU A 289 -44.98 2.87 17.67
C GLU A 289 -45.91 1.72 17.26
N GLU A 290 -45.38 0.70 16.57
CA GLU A 290 -46.10 -0.54 16.26
C GLU A 290 -46.43 -1.33 17.53
N ALA A 291 -45.46 -1.49 18.45
CA ALA A 291 -45.69 -2.16 19.72
C ALA A 291 -46.70 -1.41 20.62
N ILE A 292 -46.76 -0.07 20.54
CA ILE A 292 -47.79 0.74 21.21
C ILE A 292 -49.16 0.53 20.54
N ARG A 293 -49.22 0.52 19.21
CA ARG A 293 -50.45 0.31 18.43
C ARG A 293 -51.05 -1.07 18.67
N GLU A 294 -50.20 -2.08 18.87
CA GLU A 294 -50.61 -3.44 19.20
C GLU A 294 -50.84 -3.68 20.70
N GLY A 295 -50.77 -2.62 21.53
CA GLY A 295 -51.02 -2.71 22.97
C GLY A 295 -49.93 -3.45 23.77
N ARG A 296 -48.80 -3.80 23.13
CA ARG A 296 -47.67 -4.51 23.74
C ARG A 296 -46.81 -3.61 24.63
N VAL A 297 -46.87 -2.29 24.45
CA VAL A 297 -46.10 -1.29 25.25
C VAL A 297 -46.98 -0.08 25.59
N HIS A 298 -46.98 0.35 26.85
CA HIS A 298 -47.71 1.54 27.30
C HIS A 298 -46.87 2.83 27.11
N ARG A 299 -47.51 3.94 26.71
CA ARG A 299 -46.84 5.25 26.57
C ARG A 299 -46.41 5.78 27.94
N THR A 300 -45.11 5.79 28.21
CA THR A 300 -44.52 6.53 29.33
C THR A 300 -43.57 7.61 28.82
N SER A 301 -43.66 8.78 29.46
CA SER A 301 -42.86 9.98 29.23
C SER A 301 -41.94 10.22 30.42
N ALA A 302 -40.65 9.86 30.31
CA ALA A 302 -39.59 10.34 31.20
C ALA A 302 -38.22 10.25 30.50
N PRO A 303 -37.24 11.12 30.84
CA PRO A 303 -35.96 11.24 30.13
C PRO A 303 -34.96 10.16 30.54
N VAL A 304 -34.06 9.82 29.61
CA VAL A 304 -33.02 8.80 29.77
C VAL A 304 -31.85 9.35 30.60
N GLU A 305 -31.63 8.79 31.78
CA GLU A 305 -30.42 8.98 32.59
C GLU A 305 -29.32 8.01 32.10
N ILE A 306 -28.14 8.56 31.79
CA ILE A 306 -26.96 7.81 31.37
C ILE A 306 -26.30 7.21 32.63
N MET A 307 -26.40 5.88 32.81
CA MET A 307 -25.69 5.15 33.84
C MET A 307 -24.20 5.06 33.53
N ARG A 308 -23.37 5.71 34.36
CA ARG A 308 -21.95 5.38 34.55
C ARG A 308 -21.84 4.15 35.45
N GLY A 309 -21.27 3.06 34.93
CA GLY A 309 -20.92 1.88 35.71
C GLY A 309 -19.45 1.93 36.17
N THR A 310 -19.25 2.00 37.48
CA THR A 310 -17.99 1.72 38.17
C THR A 310 -17.98 0.25 38.66
N GLY A 311 -16.80 -0.37 38.75
CA GLY A 311 -16.57 -1.58 39.54
C GLY A 311 -15.77 -2.67 38.82
N GLY A 312 -14.50 -2.83 39.21
CA GLY A 312 -13.60 -3.88 38.73
C GLY A 312 -13.69 -5.19 39.52
N SER A 313 -13.00 -6.21 39.03
CA SER A 313 -12.45 -7.30 39.84
C SER A 313 -11.24 -7.93 39.15
N ASP A 314 -10.23 -8.21 39.97
CA ASP A 314 -8.90 -8.69 39.63
C ASP A 314 -8.88 -10.08 38.98
N SER A 315 -8.19 -10.19 37.84
CA SER A 315 -7.54 -11.44 37.43
C SER A 315 -6.16 -11.12 36.84
N LEU A 316 -5.10 -11.64 37.46
CA LEU A 316 -3.74 -11.54 36.95
C LEU A 316 -3.64 -12.29 35.62
N SER A 317 -3.36 -11.57 34.54
CA SER A 317 -3.24 -12.10 33.18
C SER A 317 -2.15 -13.17 33.05
N LEU A 318 -2.38 -14.15 32.18
CA LEU A 318 -1.52 -15.31 31.92
C LEU A 318 -0.05 -14.91 31.65
N GLY A 319 0.17 -13.77 30.98
CA GLY A 319 1.51 -13.24 30.70
C GLY A 319 2.32 -12.86 31.95
N LYS A 320 1.67 -12.34 33.00
CA LYS A 320 2.36 -12.02 34.27
C LYS A 320 2.77 -13.28 35.04
N ARG A 321 2.02 -14.39 34.90
CA ARG A 321 2.37 -15.69 35.50
C ARG A 321 3.58 -16.33 34.80
N ILE A 322 3.65 -16.21 33.47
CA ILE A 322 4.77 -16.69 32.67
C ILE A 322 6.05 -15.87 32.99
N GLY A 323 5.92 -14.54 33.11
CA GLY A 323 7.05 -13.68 33.48
C GLY A 323 7.67 -14.00 34.85
N LEU A 324 6.84 -14.31 35.86
CA LEU A 324 7.31 -14.69 37.19
C LEU A 324 8.02 -16.06 37.21
N LEU A 325 7.56 -17.02 36.41
CA LEU A 325 8.21 -18.33 36.28
C LEU A 325 9.58 -18.24 35.58
N LEU A 326 9.68 -17.41 34.54
CA LEU A 326 10.94 -17.17 33.83
C LEU A 326 11.97 -16.45 34.71
N LEU A 327 11.54 -15.50 35.54
CA LEU A 327 12.41 -14.82 36.50
C LEU A 327 12.98 -15.80 37.55
N GLY A 328 12.15 -16.74 38.03
CA GLY A 328 12.60 -17.79 38.95
C GLY A 328 13.65 -18.74 38.33
N LEU A 329 13.52 -19.05 37.04
CA LEU A 329 14.47 -19.91 36.32
C LEU A 329 15.83 -19.24 36.14
N VAL A 330 15.86 -17.94 35.84
CA VAL A 330 17.09 -17.15 35.66
C VAL A 330 17.88 -17.07 36.97
N ILE A 331 17.18 -16.89 38.11
CA ILE A 331 17.81 -16.85 39.44
C ILE A 331 18.40 -18.20 39.82
N LEU A 332 17.77 -19.30 39.40
CA LEU A 332 18.22 -20.66 39.73
C LEU A 332 19.44 -21.10 38.89
N VAL A 333 19.47 -20.76 37.60
CA VAL A 333 20.47 -21.29 36.64
C VAL A 333 21.63 -20.31 36.41
N GLY A 334 21.40 -19.01 36.55
CA GLY A 334 22.40 -17.96 36.35
C GLY A 334 23.71 -18.14 37.15
N PRO A 335 23.66 -18.45 38.45
CA PRO A 335 24.86 -18.65 39.26
C PRO A 335 25.72 -19.84 38.80
N ILE A 336 25.08 -20.89 38.27
CA ILE A 336 25.75 -22.11 37.79
C ILE A 336 26.49 -21.83 36.48
N ALA A 337 25.87 -21.05 35.58
CA ALA A 337 26.50 -20.63 34.32
C ALA A 337 27.70 -19.70 34.56
N ILE A 338 27.60 -18.78 35.52
CA ILE A 338 28.68 -17.86 35.90
C ILE A 338 29.85 -18.62 36.53
N ALA A 339 29.58 -19.57 37.43
CA ALA A 339 30.61 -20.41 38.04
C ALA A 339 31.34 -21.30 37.00
N TYR A 340 30.64 -21.77 35.97
CA TYR A 340 31.22 -22.57 34.90
C TYR A 340 32.17 -21.75 34.01
N VAL A 341 31.76 -20.54 33.62
CA VAL A 341 32.57 -19.63 32.79
C VAL A 341 33.82 -19.14 33.54
N ALA A 342 33.74 -18.93 34.85
CA ALA A 342 34.87 -18.49 35.67
C ALA A 342 35.98 -19.56 35.83
N SER A 343 35.75 -20.81 35.43
CA SER A 343 36.69 -21.93 35.62
C SER A 343 37.53 -22.30 34.37
N ALA A 344 37.31 -21.63 33.22
CA ALA A 344 37.94 -22.01 31.95
C ALA A 344 39.17 -21.12 31.61
N PRO A 345 40.37 -21.67 31.32
CA PRO A 345 41.62 -20.89 31.26
C PRO A 345 41.91 -20.10 29.98
N SER A 346 41.04 -20.10 28.95
CA SER A 346 41.23 -19.24 27.77
C SER A 346 39.91 -19.00 27.02
N MET A 347 39.47 -17.74 26.95
CA MET A 347 38.12 -17.37 26.49
C MET A 347 37.90 -17.40 24.97
N THR A 348 38.96 -17.38 24.16
CA THR A 348 38.81 -17.08 22.72
C THR A 348 38.80 -18.31 21.80
N LEU A 349 39.36 -19.44 22.23
CA LEU A 349 39.44 -20.65 21.38
C LEU A 349 38.27 -21.64 21.61
N SER A 350 37.66 -21.63 22.80
CA SER A 350 36.57 -22.55 23.14
C SER A 350 35.27 -22.22 22.42
N ILE A 351 34.97 -20.94 22.20
CA ILE A 351 33.73 -20.50 21.54
C ILE A 351 33.75 -20.88 20.05
N ILE A 352 34.86 -20.62 19.34
CA ILE A 352 34.97 -20.89 17.91
C ILE A 352 35.01 -22.40 17.62
N THR A 353 35.70 -23.19 18.46
CA THR A 353 35.74 -24.65 18.29
C THR A 353 34.38 -25.30 18.55
N PHE A 354 33.57 -24.72 19.46
CA PHE A 354 32.25 -25.23 19.80
C PHE A 354 31.18 -24.91 18.74
N PHE A 355 31.26 -23.73 18.11
CA PHE A 355 30.31 -23.32 17.07
C PHE A 355 30.60 -23.92 15.69
N CYS A 356 31.86 -24.21 15.34
CA CYS A 356 32.23 -24.63 13.98
C CYS A 356 32.29 -26.16 13.75
N ALA A 357 32.48 -26.99 14.78
CA ALA A 357 32.77 -28.42 14.57
C ALA A 357 31.59 -29.38 14.86
N VAL A 358 30.58 -28.96 15.61
CA VAL A 358 29.53 -29.87 16.13
C VAL A 358 28.32 -30.05 15.22
N PRO A 359 27.89 -29.10 14.37
CA PRO A 359 26.69 -29.29 13.56
C PRO A 359 26.77 -30.44 12.53
N TRP A 360 27.97 -30.80 12.03
CA TRP A 360 28.10 -31.71 10.86
C TRP A 360 28.80 -33.05 11.14
N GLY A 361 29.04 -33.42 12.40
CA GLY A 361 29.41 -34.80 12.73
C GLY A 361 30.76 -35.29 12.16
N LEU A 362 31.70 -34.38 11.83
CA LEU A 362 33.07 -34.77 11.54
C LEU A 362 33.83 -34.96 12.86
N ALA A 363 34.17 -36.21 13.15
CA ALA A 363 35.02 -36.57 14.28
C ALA A 363 36.41 -35.93 14.07
N ALA A 364 36.80 -35.01 14.94
CA ALA A 364 38.22 -34.75 15.17
C ALA A 364 38.83 -36.04 15.78
N PRO A 365 39.99 -36.52 15.30
CA PRO A 365 40.61 -37.72 15.85
C PRO A 365 41.00 -37.46 17.31
N GLY A 366 40.37 -38.19 18.25
CA GLY A 366 40.80 -38.22 19.66
C GLY A 366 39.75 -37.88 20.72
N PHE A 367 38.55 -37.41 20.38
CA PHE A 367 37.49 -37.14 21.37
C PHE A 367 36.24 -38.00 21.13
N GLY A 368 35.84 -38.76 22.16
CA GLY A 368 34.67 -39.62 22.13
C GLY A 368 33.35 -38.84 22.01
N ARG A 369 32.32 -39.49 21.44
CA ARG A 369 30.98 -38.91 21.28
C ARG A 369 30.44 -38.40 22.64
N PRO A 370 29.99 -37.15 22.77
CA PRO A 370 29.48 -36.65 24.04
C PRO A 370 28.15 -37.34 24.43
N PRO A 371 27.89 -37.57 25.72
CA PRO A 371 26.66 -38.19 26.20
C PRO A 371 25.43 -37.33 25.89
N ILE A 372 24.25 -37.94 25.87
CA ILE A 372 22.95 -37.36 25.48
C ILE A 372 22.67 -36.01 26.16
N LEU A 373 23.08 -35.86 27.42
CA LEU A 373 22.95 -34.62 28.20
C LEU A 373 23.72 -33.43 27.58
N GLY A 374 24.89 -33.67 27.00
CA GLY A 374 25.71 -32.63 26.36
C GLY A 374 25.09 -32.12 25.06
N ARG A 375 24.38 -32.98 24.32
CA ARG A 375 23.63 -32.58 23.13
C ARG A 375 22.42 -31.72 23.47
N ALA A 376 21.74 -32.01 24.58
CA ALA A 376 20.62 -31.22 25.07
C ALA A 376 21.03 -29.80 25.50
N LEU A 377 22.20 -29.65 26.15
CA LEU A 377 22.78 -28.36 26.55
C LEU A 377 23.19 -27.50 25.35
N ILE A 378 23.73 -28.11 24.29
CA ILE A 378 24.09 -27.41 23.06
C ILE A 378 22.84 -26.96 22.29
N ALA A 379 21.83 -27.84 22.20
CA ALA A 379 20.56 -27.50 21.57
C ALA A 379 19.84 -26.37 22.31
N THR A 380 19.89 -26.33 23.65
CA THR A 380 19.32 -25.23 24.45
C THR A 380 20.13 -23.94 24.35
N ALA A 381 21.46 -24.00 24.19
CA ALA A 381 22.28 -22.82 23.92
C ALA A 381 22.03 -22.23 22.52
N ILE A 382 21.87 -23.08 21.49
CA ILE A 382 21.52 -22.66 20.12
C ILE A 382 20.10 -22.13 20.09
N LEU A 383 19.14 -22.79 20.76
CA LEU A 383 17.77 -22.29 20.90
C LEU A 383 17.76 -20.97 21.69
N GLY A 384 18.61 -20.81 22.71
CA GLY A 384 18.77 -19.57 23.45
C GLY A 384 19.36 -18.43 22.61
N VAL A 385 20.31 -18.73 21.72
CA VAL A 385 20.88 -17.75 20.77
C VAL A 385 19.90 -17.44 19.63
N LEU A 386 19.12 -18.40 19.14
CA LEU A 386 18.06 -18.18 18.15
C LEU A 386 16.83 -17.46 18.73
N VAL A 387 16.56 -17.62 20.03
CA VAL A 387 15.56 -16.84 20.78
C VAL A 387 16.09 -15.45 21.15
N PHE A 388 17.41 -15.26 21.23
CA PHE A 388 18.03 -13.94 21.40
C PHE A 388 18.17 -13.17 20.07
N LEU A 389 18.50 -13.89 18.99
CA LEU A 389 18.44 -13.44 17.60
C LEU A 389 17.04 -13.70 17.03
N ASP A 390 16.01 -13.38 17.79
CA ASP A 390 14.64 -13.44 17.30
C ASP A 390 14.47 -12.34 16.24
N PRO A 391 14.17 -12.66 14.97
CA PRO A 391 13.85 -11.65 13.96
C PRO A 391 12.70 -10.74 14.41
N ALA A 392 11.80 -11.25 15.27
CA ALA A 392 10.72 -10.45 15.86
C ALA A 392 11.21 -9.48 16.95
N ARG A 393 12.38 -9.69 17.59
CA ARG A 393 13.01 -8.70 18.47
C ARG A 393 13.73 -7.61 17.67
N LEU A 394 14.41 -7.96 16.58
CA LEU A 394 14.98 -6.96 15.65
C LEU A 394 13.88 -6.13 14.98
N ALA A 395 12.77 -6.76 14.57
CA ALA A 395 11.59 -6.05 14.09
C ALA A 395 10.89 -5.24 15.21
N GLY A 396 10.86 -5.75 16.44
CA GLY A 396 10.29 -5.06 17.60
C GLY A 396 11.11 -3.86 18.09
N GLU A 397 12.44 -3.87 17.93
CA GLU A 397 13.30 -2.72 18.18
C GLU A 397 13.11 -1.64 17.10
N ALA A 398 12.92 -2.03 15.83
CA ALA A 398 12.58 -1.10 14.76
C ALA A 398 11.20 -0.45 15.02
N ASP A 399 10.16 -1.22 15.36
CA ASP A 399 8.83 -0.68 15.70
C ASP A 399 8.85 0.22 16.96
N ALA A 400 9.65 -0.13 17.97
CA ALA A 400 9.81 0.68 19.17
C ALA A 400 10.52 2.01 18.87
N ALA A 401 11.55 2.01 18.01
CA ALA A 401 12.21 3.24 17.59
C ALA A 401 11.28 4.13 16.75
N HIS A 402 10.49 3.56 15.83
CA HIS A 402 9.51 4.31 15.03
C HIS A 402 8.36 4.87 15.89
N SER A 403 8.02 4.23 17.02
CA SER A 403 7.06 4.79 17.99
C SER A 403 7.49 6.16 18.53
N GLY A 404 8.81 6.40 18.64
CA GLY A 404 9.39 7.67 19.06
C GLY A 404 9.12 8.81 18.08
N LEU A 405 8.93 8.51 16.78
CA LEU A 405 8.64 9.49 15.72
C LEU A 405 7.23 10.10 15.83
N LYS A 406 6.33 9.42 16.56
CA LYS A 406 4.95 9.87 16.84
C LYS A 406 4.77 10.36 18.28
N SER A 407 5.86 10.49 19.03
CA SER A 407 5.82 10.98 20.41
C SER A 407 5.22 12.40 20.47
N PRO A 408 4.40 12.75 21.48
CA PRO A 408 3.99 14.13 21.69
C PRO A 408 5.15 15.05 22.10
N ASP A 409 6.29 14.48 22.50
CA ASP A 409 7.48 15.24 22.87
C ASP A 409 8.39 15.49 21.65
N LEU A 410 8.47 16.76 21.24
CA LEU A 410 9.31 17.21 20.13
C LEU A 410 10.78 16.82 20.29
N ALA A 411 11.33 16.88 21.51
CA ALA A 411 12.73 16.54 21.74
C ALA A 411 12.99 15.05 21.51
N MET A 412 12.03 14.20 21.92
CA MET A 412 12.08 12.76 21.68
C MET A 412 12.01 12.44 20.19
N ARG A 413 11.13 13.12 19.44
CA ARG A 413 11.04 12.93 17.98
C ARG A 413 12.35 13.28 17.26
N ILE A 414 12.95 14.42 17.61
CA ILE A 414 14.23 14.86 17.04
C ILE A 414 15.36 13.88 17.38
N ALA A 415 15.45 13.45 18.65
CA ALA A 415 16.46 12.49 19.08
C ALA A 415 16.32 11.15 18.32
N THR A 416 15.08 10.67 18.18
CA THR A 416 14.75 9.46 17.44
C THR A 416 15.20 9.54 15.98
N VAL A 417 14.90 10.65 15.28
CA VAL A 417 15.36 10.85 13.89
C VAL A 417 16.88 10.80 13.81
N LYS A 418 17.60 11.50 14.68
CA LYS A 418 19.07 11.51 14.65
C LYS A 418 19.67 10.14 14.89
N GLU A 419 19.10 9.37 15.82
CA GLU A 419 19.52 8.00 16.12
C GLU A 419 19.31 7.08 14.92
N LEU A 420 18.11 7.09 14.33
CA LEU A 420 17.77 6.30 13.15
C LEU A 420 18.67 6.65 11.96
N ARG A 421 18.91 7.94 11.72
CA ARG A 421 19.82 8.40 10.65
C ARG A 421 21.27 7.99 10.90
N ALA A 422 21.75 8.06 12.15
CA ALA A 422 23.08 7.58 12.50
C ALA A 422 23.23 6.06 12.31
N ALA A 423 22.15 5.30 12.44
CA ALA A 423 22.09 3.87 12.14
C ALA A 423 21.97 3.55 10.64
N GLY A 424 21.84 4.57 9.78
CA GLY A 424 21.68 4.41 8.33
C GLY A 424 20.25 4.10 7.89
N GLU A 425 19.26 4.22 8.79
CA GLU A 425 17.86 4.03 8.45
C GLU A 425 17.39 5.13 7.50
N THR A 426 16.71 4.73 6.44
CA THR A 426 16.15 5.62 5.41
C THR A 426 14.63 5.69 5.47
N ASP A 427 13.99 4.76 6.16
CA ASP A 427 12.55 4.76 6.36
C ASP A 427 12.16 5.56 7.60
N LEU A 428 11.47 6.68 7.39
CA LEU A 428 10.92 7.53 8.45
C LEU A 428 9.46 7.88 8.14
N ARG A 429 8.73 6.93 7.54
CA ARG A 429 7.32 7.10 7.17
C ARG A 429 6.47 7.51 8.37
N GLU A 430 5.50 8.38 8.12
CA GLU A 430 4.55 8.89 9.11
C GLU A 430 5.18 9.63 10.31
N ALA A 431 6.45 10.04 10.21
CA ALA A 431 7.11 10.81 11.26
C ALA A 431 6.48 12.20 11.42
N ASP A 432 6.12 12.57 12.65
CA ASP A 432 5.63 13.92 12.94
C ASP A 432 6.79 14.83 13.34
N LEU A 433 7.39 15.53 12.40
CA LEU A 433 8.48 16.47 12.65
C LEU A 433 8.00 17.92 12.67
N THR A 434 6.72 18.12 13.04
CA THR A 434 6.13 19.45 13.18
C THR A 434 6.94 20.29 14.16
N GLY A 435 7.43 21.44 13.70
CA GLY A 435 8.24 22.38 14.47
C GLY A 435 9.66 21.89 14.81
N ALA A 436 10.10 20.73 14.30
CA ALA A 436 11.43 20.20 14.58
C ALA A 436 12.53 21.06 13.97
N SER A 437 13.73 21.00 14.54
CA SER A 437 14.93 21.58 13.93
C SER A 437 15.84 20.46 13.45
N LEU A 438 15.99 20.38 12.12
CA LEU A 438 16.84 19.41 11.44
C LEU A 438 18.05 20.10 10.77
N VAL A 439 18.30 21.36 11.10
CA VAL A 439 19.33 22.21 10.45
C VAL A 439 20.67 21.47 10.34
N GLY A 440 21.15 21.32 9.10
CA GLY A 440 22.44 20.70 8.79
C GLY A 440 22.48 19.16 8.84
N GLU A 441 21.35 18.48 9.07
CA GLU A 441 21.28 17.01 9.00
C GLU A 441 21.35 16.48 7.56
N ASP A 442 21.85 15.26 7.38
CA ASP A 442 21.82 14.56 6.09
C ASP A 442 20.64 13.59 6.02
N MET A 443 19.62 13.99 5.26
CA MET A 443 18.36 13.27 5.05
C MET A 443 18.24 12.77 3.59
N ALA A 444 19.36 12.61 2.89
CA ALA A 444 19.34 12.13 1.52
C ALA A 444 18.74 10.72 1.43
N GLY A 445 17.86 10.52 0.45
CA GLY A 445 17.19 9.25 0.18
C GLY A 445 16.17 8.82 1.25
N VAL A 446 15.87 9.66 2.25
CA VAL A 446 14.90 9.32 3.29
C VAL A 446 13.48 9.27 2.72
N THR A 447 12.70 8.31 3.18
CA THR A 447 11.26 8.21 2.94
C THR A 447 10.51 8.83 4.12
N LEU A 448 9.92 10.01 3.93
CA LEU A 448 9.14 10.72 4.96
C LEU A 448 7.63 10.55 4.77
N ASP A 449 7.20 9.65 3.88
CA ASP A 449 5.84 9.63 3.33
C ASP A 449 4.76 9.70 4.43
N GLY A 450 3.79 10.59 4.20
CA GLY A 450 2.68 11.04 5.06
C GLY A 450 3.03 11.42 6.50
N GLY A 451 4.30 11.71 6.76
CA GLY A 451 4.72 12.49 7.91
C GLY A 451 4.34 13.97 7.81
N SER A 452 4.77 14.75 8.80
CA SER A 452 4.57 16.20 8.85
C SER A 452 5.91 16.92 9.05
N LEU A 453 6.21 17.87 8.17
CA LEU A 453 7.30 18.85 8.32
C LEU A 453 6.74 20.24 8.64
N LYS A 454 5.48 20.37 9.10
CA LYS A 454 4.84 21.66 9.33
C LYS A 454 5.66 22.55 10.26
N GLY A 455 6.07 23.73 9.78
CA GLY A 455 6.91 24.67 10.53
C GLY A 455 8.31 24.14 10.89
N CYS A 456 8.76 23.05 10.29
CA CYS A 456 10.08 22.46 10.55
C CYS A 456 11.21 23.38 10.03
N GLN A 457 12.27 23.52 10.82
CA GLN A 457 13.48 24.24 10.43
C GLN A 457 14.40 23.27 9.68
N CYS A 458 14.34 23.34 8.37
CA CYS A 458 15.04 22.48 7.43
C CYS A 458 16.18 23.21 6.70
N ALA A 459 16.65 24.34 7.24
CA ALA A 459 17.63 25.16 6.57
C ALA A 459 18.96 24.39 6.40
N GLY A 460 19.48 24.37 5.18
CA GLY A 460 20.72 23.66 4.84
C GLY A 460 20.65 22.13 4.88
N VAL A 461 19.47 21.54 5.07
CA VAL A 461 19.30 20.07 5.13
C VAL A 461 19.47 19.45 3.75
N ASN A 462 20.14 18.31 3.69
CA ASN A 462 20.23 17.54 2.46
C ASN A 462 19.03 16.59 2.34
N PHE A 463 18.07 16.90 1.49
CA PHE A 463 16.91 16.05 1.16
C PHE A 463 17.02 15.46 -0.26
N ALA A 464 18.23 15.36 -0.83
CA ALA A 464 18.39 14.84 -2.17
C ALA A 464 17.74 13.46 -2.32
N LYS A 465 16.84 13.31 -3.30
CA LYS A 465 16.06 12.10 -3.60
C LYS A 465 15.20 11.59 -2.44
N ALA A 466 14.90 12.44 -1.45
CA ALA A 466 13.98 12.07 -0.38
C ALA A 466 12.54 11.97 -0.92
N SER A 467 11.76 11.03 -0.39
CA SER A 467 10.34 10.89 -0.72
C SER A 467 9.49 11.72 0.23
N PHE A 468 8.73 12.65 -0.35
CA PHE A 468 7.84 13.58 0.37
C PHE A 468 6.38 13.27 0.06
N TRP A 469 6.06 11.99 -0.19
CA TRP A 469 4.71 11.62 -0.60
C TRP A 469 3.73 11.95 0.51
N ASN A 470 2.72 12.77 0.25
CA ASN A 470 1.69 13.18 1.21
C ASN A 470 2.24 13.89 2.47
N VAL A 471 3.47 14.38 2.43
CA VAL A 471 4.10 15.09 3.57
C VAL A 471 3.58 16.51 3.63
N ASP A 472 3.09 16.94 4.80
CA ASP A 472 2.70 18.33 5.01
C ASP A 472 3.93 19.21 5.27
N VAL A 473 4.22 20.12 4.34
CA VAL A 473 5.36 21.04 4.44
C VAL A 473 4.94 22.48 4.74
N GLU A 474 3.71 22.72 5.20
CA GLU A 474 3.21 24.05 5.51
C GLU A 474 4.16 24.81 6.45
N GLY A 475 4.70 25.93 5.99
CA GLY A 475 5.60 26.77 6.78
C GLY A 475 6.98 26.16 7.09
N ALA A 476 7.34 25.01 6.52
CA ALA A 476 8.68 24.45 6.63
C ALA A 476 9.72 25.40 5.99
N ASP A 477 10.88 25.55 6.60
CA ASP A 477 11.96 26.40 6.09
C ASP A 477 13.03 25.59 5.37
N PHE A 478 12.97 25.55 4.03
CA PHE A 478 13.94 24.87 3.18
C PHE A 478 15.05 25.81 2.66
N SER A 479 15.28 26.96 3.30
CA SER A 479 16.36 27.89 2.90
C SER A 479 17.71 27.17 2.83
N ALA A 480 18.44 27.31 1.72
CA ALA A 480 19.70 26.59 1.46
C ALA A 480 19.64 25.05 1.51
N ALA A 481 18.45 24.44 1.60
CA ALA A 481 18.31 22.98 1.58
C ALA A 481 18.57 22.40 0.18
N ASN A 482 18.96 21.14 0.13
CA ASN A 482 19.06 20.41 -1.13
C ASN A 482 17.81 19.56 -1.35
N LEU A 483 16.90 19.98 -2.23
CA LEU A 483 15.67 19.26 -2.58
C LEU A 483 15.78 18.56 -3.94
N ALA A 484 16.99 18.38 -4.49
CA ALA A 484 17.16 17.75 -5.80
C ALA A 484 16.54 16.34 -5.83
N GLY A 485 15.62 16.10 -6.77
CA GLY A 485 14.93 14.79 -6.91
C GLY A 485 13.76 14.57 -5.95
N VAL A 486 13.47 15.50 -5.04
CA VAL A 486 12.19 15.52 -4.30
C VAL A 486 11.07 15.83 -5.29
N MET A 487 9.86 15.30 -5.04
CA MET A 487 8.69 15.51 -5.90
C MET A 487 7.69 16.47 -5.24
N PRO A 488 7.63 17.75 -5.65
CA PRO A 488 6.70 18.73 -5.06
C PRO A 488 5.23 18.37 -5.19
N ALA A 489 4.83 17.78 -6.31
CA ALA A 489 3.44 17.50 -6.64
C ALA A 489 2.78 16.47 -5.71
N VAL A 490 3.59 15.71 -4.97
CA VAL A 490 3.09 14.68 -4.05
C VAL A 490 3.07 15.15 -2.60
N ALA A 491 3.75 16.27 -2.29
CA ALA A 491 3.73 16.89 -0.97
C ALA A 491 2.50 17.80 -0.78
N LYS A 492 1.98 17.87 0.44
CA LYS A 492 0.90 18.78 0.83
C LYS A 492 1.45 20.17 1.12
N ASN A 493 0.68 21.20 0.77
CA ASN A 493 0.98 22.60 1.10
C ASN A 493 2.37 23.07 0.61
N TRP A 494 2.86 22.52 -0.50
CA TRP A 494 4.20 22.80 -1.02
C TRP A 494 4.49 24.29 -1.23
N GLN A 495 3.51 25.05 -1.75
CA GLN A 495 3.67 26.50 -1.97
C GLN A 495 3.72 27.30 -0.67
N LEU A 496 3.32 26.72 0.46
CA LEU A 496 3.33 27.37 1.78
C LEU A 496 4.65 27.14 2.54
N ALA A 497 5.57 26.34 1.99
CA ALA A 497 6.93 26.24 2.50
C ALA A 497 7.74 27.51 2.15
N ARG A 498 8.88 27.70 2.82
CA ARG A 498 9.83 28.79 2.57
C ARG A 498 11.08 28.26 1.90
N CYS A 499 11.66 29.05 1.01
CA CYS A 499 12.93 28.77 0.35
C CYS A 499 13.70 30.07 0.11
N ASP A 500 14.95 29.96 -0.33
CA ASP A 500 15.74 31.08 -0.81
C ASP A 500 16.53 30.71 -2.08
N ASP A 501 17.31 31.67 -2.60
CA ASP A 501 18.12 31.48 -3.80
C ASP A 501 19.23 30.42 -3.66
N ARG A 502 19.50 29.96 -2.43
CA ARG A 502 20.49 28.93 -2.13
C ARG A 502 19.86 27.54 -2.09
N THR A 503 18.53 27.45 -2.00
CA THR A 503 17.80 26.18 -2.03
C THR A 503 17.98 25.53 -3.39
N THR A 504 18.49 24.30 -3.42
CA THR A 504 18.53 23.51 -4.66
C THR A 504 17.14 22.92 -4.91
N MET A 505 16.40 23.53 -5.84
CA MET A 505 15.01 23.15 -6.11
C MET A 505 14.89 21.90 -7.00
N PRO A 506 13.79 21.13 -6.89
CA PRO A 506 13.46 20.08 -7.84
C PRO A 506 13.32 20.58 -9.28
N ALA A 507 13.48 19.68 -10.25
CA ALA A 507 13.32 20.01 -11.66
C ALA A 507 11.94 20.63 -11.95
N GLY A 508 11.91 21.73 -12.71
CA GLY A 508 10.68 22.46 -13.03
C GLY A 508 10.18 23.42 -11.93
N TRP A 509 10.90 23.54 -10.82
CA TRP A 509 10.55 24.43 -9.70
C TRP A 509 11.66 25.44 -9.42
N ALA A 510 11.27 26.60 -8.91
CA ALA A 510 12.17 27.67 -8.50
C ALA A 510 11.65 28.30 -7.20
N CYS A 511 12.55 28.94 -6.45
CA CYS A 511 12.12 29.81 -5.36
C CYS A 511 11.74 31.19 -5.94
N GLN A 512 10.53 31.65 -5.66
CA GLN A 512 10.03 32.97 -6.07
C GLN A 512 9.38 33.63 -4.86
N ASP A 513 9.78 34.88 -4.58
CA ASP A 513 9.28 35.65 -3.43
C ASP A 513 9.38 34.91 -2.08
N GLY A 514 10.42 34.07 -1.92
CA GLY A 514 10.65 33.27 -0.71
C GLY A 514 9.81 31.99 -0.61
N HIS A 515 9.10 31.61 -1.66
CA HIS A 515 8.21 30.45 -1.70
C HIS A 515 8.45 29.57 -2.94
N PRO A 516 8.22 28.25 -2.86
CA PRO A 516 8.29 27.37 -4.02
C PRO A 516 7.23 27.69 -5.08
N ALA A 517 7.68 27.93 -6.31
CA ALA A 517 6.81 28.18 -7.45
C ALA A 517 7.25 27.34 -8.67
N GLN A 518 6.29 26.95 -9.51
CA GLN A 518 6.60 26.28 -10.77
C GLN A 518 7.31 27.27 -11.72
N SER A 519 8.44 26.84 -12.27
CA SER A 519 9.16 27.62 -13.28
C SER A 519 8.38 27.55 -14.59
N THR A 520 7.92 28.69 -15.11
CA THR A 520 7.23 28.80 -16.40
C THR A 520 8.18 28.74 -17.61
N ARG A 521 9.45 28.36 -17.42
CA ARG A 521 10.45 28.23 -18.49
C ARG A 521 10.82 26.77 -18.75
N GLY A 522 10.36 26.25 -19.89
CA GLY A 522 11.00 25.15 -20.62
C GLY A 522 10.09 23.98 -20.96
N LYS A 523 9.71 23.92 -22.24
CA LYS A 523 9.15 22.74 -22.93
C LYS A 523 10.19 21.64 -23.08
#